data_AF-A0A2D5YVM2-F1
#
_entry.id   AF-A0A2D5YVM2-F1
#
_cell.length_a   1.000
_cell.length_b   1.000
_cell.length_c   1.000
_cell.angle_alpha   90.00
_cell.angle_beta   90.00
_cell.angle_gamma   90.00
#
_symmetry.space_group_name_H-M   'P 1'
#
loop_
_entity.id
_entity.type
_entity.pdbx_description
1 polymer ?
#
loop_
_entity_poly.entity_id
_entity_poly.type
_entity_poly.pdbx_seq_one_letter_code
_entity_poly.pdbx_strand_id
1 'polypeptide(L)'
;MTPKQRIVAALKLQQPDDIVPTFELFGLTGELMGRDFVELGELTGTALERGVKENAELHVEVAERLDYSAICVGDVRVIEELVRMGADRTYLLTYKNGDRTWRFWREDDAHAENFEEACVRLFDDPDGFKRELDAATELAIEDTKRLIDAGIAAVFMGADYATTQGPFMSPDMFGEFVAPYLQRTIAGHQANGAYVIKHTDGGIMPILDQIVACGADALVSIDPTAGMDIAEV
;
A
#
# COMPACT_ATOMS: atom_id res chain seq x y z
N MET A 1 -16.43 -6.62 17.78
CA MET A 1 -16.02 -5.50 16.93
C MET A 1 -16.40 -5.84 15.49
N THR A 2 -16.82 -4.86 14.69
CA THR A 2 -16.89 -5.08 13.23
C THR A 2 -15.47 -5.30 12.67
N PRO A 3 -15.30 -5.91 11.49
CA PRO A 3 -13.98 -6.10 10.90
C PRO A 3 -13.19 -4.78 10.80
N LYS A 4 -13.85 -3.69 10.37
CA LYS A 4 -13.28 -2.33 10.37
C LYS A 4 -12.83 -1.86 11.76
N GLN A 5 -13.66 -2.02 12.78
CA GLN A 5 -13.31 -1.61 14.15
C GLN A 5 -12.09 -2.38 14.66
N ARG A 6 -11.97 -3.66 14.28
CA ARG A 6 -10.86 -4.54 14.67
C ARG A 6 -9.52 -4.06 14.12
N ILE A 7 -9.44 -3.80 12.81
CA ILE A 7 -8.21 -3.28 12.21
C ILE A 7 -7.89 -1.87 12.68
N VAL A 8 -8.90 -1.01 12.89
CA VAL A 8 -8.69 0.33 13.47
C VAL A 8 -8.14 0.26 14.90
N ALA A 9 -8.57 -0.72 15.71
CA ALA A 9 -8.00 -0.95 17.03
C ALA A 9 -6.50 -1.32 16.92
N ALA A 10 -6.16 -2.27 16.04
CA ALA A 10 -4.78 -2.68 15.80
C ALA A 10 -3.89 -1.52 15.33
N LEU A 11 -4.35 -0.72 14.35
CA LEU A 11 -3.64 0.47 13.85
C LEU A 11 -3.44 1.54 14.92
N LYS A 12 -4.26 1.53 15.98
CA LYS A 12 -4.13 2.42 17.14
C LYS A 12 -3.36 1.78 18.31
N LEU A 13 -2.69 0.65 18.06
CA LEU A 13 -1.95 -0.11 19.07
C LEU A 13 -2.84 -0.58 20.23
N GLN A 14 -4.11 -0.85 19.94
CA GLN A 14 -5.08 -1.42 20.87
C GLN A 14 -5.28 -2.91 20.57
N GLN A 15 -5.59 -3.68 21.60
CA GLN A 15 -5.84 -5.11 21.44
C GLN A 15 -7.17 -5.34 20.69
N PRO A 16 -7.15 -6.05 19.54
CA PRO A 16 -8.36 -6.53 18.88
C PRO A 16 -9.16 -7.49 19.76
N ASP A 17 -10.43 -7.70 19.43
CA ASP A 17 -11.33 -8.52 20.26
C ASP A 17 -11.11 -10.03 20.17
N ASP A 18 -11.01 -10.57 18.95
CA ASP A 18 -11.09 -12.02 18.70
C ASP A 18 -9.92 -12.55 17.87
N ILE A 19 -9.76 -12.04 16.64
CA ILE A 19 -8.70 -12.44 15.71
C ILE A 19 -7.74 -11.30 15.41
N VAL A 20 -6.53 -11.63 14.95
CA VAL A 20 -5.62 -10.65 14.37
C VAL A 20 -6.23 -10.18 13.04
N PRO A 21 -6.42 -8.87 12.82
CA PRO A 21 -6.99 -8.38 11.56
C PRO A 21 -6.10 -8.72 10.37
N THR A 22 -6.70 -9.28 9.34
CA THR A 22 -6.05 -9.71 8.10
C THR A 22 -6.67 -9.03 6.88
N PHE A 23 -5.92 -9.00 5.79
CA PHE A 23 -6.36 -8.60 4.46
C PHE A 23 -5.42 -9.20 3.43
N GLU A 24 -5.87 -9.34 2.18
CA GLU A 24 -5.09 -9.96 1.11
C GLU A 24 -4.17 -8.98 0.39
N LEU A 25 -3.00 -9.49 -0.01
CA LEU A 25 -2.07 -8.79 -0.92
C LEU A 25 -1.85 -9.54 -2.25
N PHE A 26 -2.11 -10.86 -2.31
CA PHE A 26 -1.76 -11.74 -3.44
C PHE A 26 -2.93 -12.62 -3.90
N GLY A 27 -3.15 -12.68 -5.21
CA GLY A 27 -4.36 -13.22 -5.85
C GLY A 27 -4.37 -14.73 -6.04
N LEU A 28 -4.97 -15.44 -5.10
CA LEU A 28 -5.45 -16.82 -5.29
C LEU A 28 -6.99 -16.86 -5.33
N THR A 29 -7.60 -15.77 -5.79
CA THR A 29 -9.05 -15.60 -5.82
C THR A 29 -9.69 -16.63 -6.75
N GLY A 30 -9.09 -16.92 -7.90
CA GLY A 30 -9.56 -17.96 -8.82
C GLY A 30 -9.60 -19.35 -8.18
N GLU A 31 -8.55 -19.76 -7.45
CA GLU A 31 -8.52 -21.04 -6.74
C GLU A 31 -9.54 -21.10 -5.59
N LEU A 32 -9.72 -19.99 -4.87
CA LEU A 32 -10.60 -19.94 -3.71
C LEU A 32 -12.09 -19.85 -4.10
N MET A 33 -12.41 -19.02 -5.08
CA MET A 33 -13.78 -18.63 -5.43
C MET A 33 -14.27 -19.28 -6.72
N GLY A 34 -13.38 -19.90 -7.51
CA GLY A 34 -13.70 -20.47 -8.82
C GLY A 34 -13.93 -19.41 -9.92
N ARG A 35 -13.59 -18.15 -9.64
CA ARG A 35 -13.65 -17.01 -10.58
C ARG A 35 -12.62 -15.95 -10.17
N ASP A 36 -12.11 -15.24 -11.17
CA ASP A 36 -11.14 -14.15 -11.01
C ASP A 36 -11.79 -12.78 -11.16
N PHE A 37 -11.04 -11.74 -10.75
CA PHE A 37 -11.40 -10.36 -11.02
C PHE A 37 -11.39 -10.07 -12.52
N VAL A 38 -12.30 -9.20 -12.96
CA VAL A 38 -12.40 -8.72 -14.33
C VAL A 38 -11.36 -7.63 -14.56
N GLU A 39 -10.57 -7.77 -15.62
CA GLU A 39 -9.64 -6.73 -16.09
C GLU A 39 -10.43 -5.54 -16.66
N LEU A 40 -10.28 -4.37 -16.01
CA LEU A 40 -11.10 -3.18 -16.32
C LEU A 40 -10.46 -2.23 -17.34
N GLY A 41 -9.19 -2.42 -17.69
CA GLY A 41 -8.39 -1.45 -18.45
C GLY A 41 -8.96 -1.07 -19.82
N GLU A 42 -9.47 -2.05 -20.57
CA GLU A 42 -9.99 -1.86 -21.93
C GLU A 42 -11.52 -1.74 -22.00
N LEU A 43 -12.22 -1.91 -20.87
CA LEU A 43 -13.68 -1.92 -20.84
C LEU A 43 -14.27 -0.51 -20.87
N THR A 44 -15.42 -0.36 -21.53
CA THR A 44 -16.16 0.91 -21.61
C THR A 44 -17.67 0.71 -21.46
N GLY A 45 -18.38 1.80 -21.12
CA GLY A 45 -19.84 1.82 -20.99
C GLY A 45 -20.37 0.75 -20.03
N THR A 46 -21.45 0.08 -20.43
CA THR A 46 -22.12 -0.94 -19.61
C THR A 46 -21.23 -2.14 -19.27
N ALA A 47 -20.24 -2.47 -20.10
CA ALA A 47 -19.31 -3.56 -19.80
C ALA A 47 -18.38 -3.18 -18.63
N LEU A 48 -17.89 -1.93 -18.60
CA LEU A 48 -17.09 -1.41 -17.50
C LEU A 48 -17.90 -1.34 -16.20
N GLU A 49 -19.11 -0.78 -16.26
CA GLU A 49 -20.01 -0.70 -15.09
C GLU A 49 -20.27 -2.09 -14.49
N ARG A 50 -20.48 -3.10 -15.35
CA ARG A 50 -20.66 -4.48 -14.90
C ARG A 50 -19.38 -5.04 -14.28
N GLY A 51 -18.24 -4.88 -14.92
CA GLY A 51 -16.95 -5.38 -14.40
C GLY A 51 -16.59 -4.76 -13.05
N VAL A 52 -16.83 -3.46 -12.88
CA VAL A 52 -16.64 -2.75 -11.60
C VAL A 52 -17.50 -3.37 -10.50
N LYS A 53 -18.78 -3.62 -10.78
CA LYS A 53 -19.72 -4.24 -9.83
C LYS A 53 -19.33 -5.67 -9.48
N GLU A 54 -18.98 -6.47 -10.49
CA GLU A 54 -18.54 -7.86 -10.30
C GLU A 54 -17.28 -7.93 -9.43
N ASN A 55 -16.31 -7.02 -9.63
CA ASN A 55 -15.11 -6.94 -8.81
C ASN A 55 -15.42 -6.49 -7.36
N ALA A 56 -16.30 -5.50 -7.18
CA ALA A 56 -16.71 -5.05 -5.85
C ALA A 56 -17.42 -6.17 -5.06
N GLU A 57 -18.33 -6.91 -5.70
CA GLU A 57 -19.00 -8.08 -5.12
C GLU A 57 -17.99 -9.17 -4.74
N LEU A 58 -17.06 -9.50 -5.64
CA LEU A 58 -16.05 -10.52 -5.38
C LEU A 58 -15.11 -10.13 -4.23
N HIS A 59 -14.73 -8.87 -4.11
CA HIS A 59 -13.95 -8.39 -2.97
C HIS A 59 -14.67 -8.59 -1.62
N VAL A 60 -15.98 -8.30 -1.58
CA VAL A 60 -16.78 -8.51 -0.35
C VAL A 60 -16.90 -10.00 -0.05
N GLU A 61 -17.20 -10.84 -1.05
CA GLU A 61 -17.32 -12.29 -0.85
C GLU A 61 -16.01 -12.92 -0.34
N VAL A 62 -14.86 -12.51 -0.89
CA VAL A 62 -13.55 -12.96 -0.42
C VAL A 62 -13.31 -12.50 1.02
N ALA A 63 -13.62 -11.24 1.32
CA ALA A 63 -13.45 -10.68 2.66
C ALA A 63 -14.33 -11.38 3.71
N GLU A 64 -15.56 -11.74 3.36
CA GLU A 64 -16.43 -12.57 4.20
C GLU A 64 -15.90 -14.00 4.35
N ARG A 65 -15.41 -14.60 3.25
CA ARG A 65 -14.97 -16.00 3.24
C ARG A 65 -13.71 -16.25 4.08
N LEU A 66 -12.85 -15.25 4.19
CA LEU A 66 -11.53 -15.29 4.85
C LEU A 66 -11.45 -14.44 6.12
N ASP A 67 -12.58 -13.92 6.60
CA ASP A 67 -12.69 -13.08 7.81
C ASP A 67 -11.79 -11.82 7.78
N TYR A 68 -11.63 -11.20 6.61
CA TYR A 68 -10.81 -10.01 6.45
C TYR A 68 -11.39 -8.79 7.15
N SER A 69 -10.48 -7.92 7.58
CA SER A 69 -10.79 -6.65 8.24
C SER A 69 -10.65 -5.43 7.33
N ALA A 70 -9.93 -5.58 6.21
CA ALA A 70 -9.79 -4.56 5.18
C ALA A 70 -9.97 -5.14 3.78
N ILE A 71 -10.39 -4.29 2.85
CA ILE A 71 -10.44 -4.60 1.42
C ILE A 71 -9.45 -3.66 0.72
N CYS A 72 -8.42 -4.23 0.11
CA CYS A 72 -7.35 -3.50 -0.56
C CYS A 72 -7.59 -3.47 -2.08
N VAL A 73 -7.78 -2.28 -2.65
CA VAL A 73 -8.15 -2.11 -4.07
C VAL A 73 -7.30 -1.01 -4.72
N GLY A 74 -6.83 -1.26 -5.94
CA GLY A 74 -6.05 -0.28 -6.72
C GLY A 74 -6.87 0.59 -7.69
N ASP A 75 -8.14 0.24 -7.90
CA ASP A 75 -9.06 0.96 -8.80
C ASP A 75 -10.10 1.75 -8.01
N VAL A 76 -10.09 3.08 -8.19
CA VAL A 76 -11.02 3.99 -7.52
C VAL A 76 -12.50 3.72 -7.86
N ARG A 77 -12.78 3.22 -9.07
CA ARG A 77 -14.17 2.93 -9.51
C ARG A 77 -14.77 1.79 -8.70
N VAL A 78 -13.95 0.79 -8.36
CA VAL A 78 -14.34 -0.34 -7.51
C VAL A 78 -14.51 0.12 -6.06
N ILE A 79 -13.66 1.03 -5.57
CA ILE A 79 -13.81 1.65 -4.23
C ILE A 79 -15.16 2.39 -4.13
N GLU A 80 -15.48 3.23 -5.11
CA GLU A 80 -16.76 3.95 -5.13
C GLU A 80 -17.95 2.99 -5.12
N GLU A 81 -17.88 1.87 -5.87
CA GLU A 81 -18.94 0.85 -5.87
C GLU A 81 -19.04 0.14 -4.52
N LEU A 82 -17.92 -0.20 -3.87
CA LEU A 82 -17.89 -0.75 -2.51
C LEU A 82 -18.57 0.19 -1.50
N VAL A 83 -18.36 1.50 -1.63
CA VAL A 83 -19.04 2.51 -0.82
C VAL A 83 -20.54 2.56 -1.12
N ARG A 84 -20.95 2.49 -2.40
CA ARG A 84 -22.39 2.40 -2.78
C ARG A 84 -23.06 1.17 -2.19
N MET A 85 -22.34 0.05 -2.11
CA MET A 85 -22.79 -1.20 -1.48
C MET A 85 -22.79 -1.12 0.07
N GLY A 86 -22.16 -0.10 0.66
CA GLY A 86 -22.04 0.08 2.10
C GLY A 86 -20.96 -0.77 2.76
N ALA A 87 -20.02 -1.34 1.99
CA ALA A 87 -18.93 -2.16 2.48
C ALA A 87 -17.98 -1.39 3.40
N ASP A 88 -17.85 -0.07 3.20
CA ASP A 88 -17.06 0.86 4.02
C ASP A 88 -17.51 0.92 5.49
N ARG A 89 -18.74 0.50 5.80
CA ARG A 89 -19.25 0.43 7.18
C ARG A 89 -18.73 -0.80 7.92
N THR A 90 -18.41 -1.86 7.17
CA THR A 90 -18.01 -3.17 7.70
C THR A 90 -16.52 -3.41 7.60
N TYR A 91 -15.88 -2.96 6.51
CA TYR A 91 -14.46 -3.15 6.21
C TYR A 91 -13.72 -1.82 6.13
N LEU A 92 -12.43 -1.83 6.44
CA LEU A 92 -11.55 -0.71 6.14
C LEU A 92 -11.22 -0.74 4.64
N LEU A 93 -11.75 0.21 3.87
CA LEU A 93 -11.39 0.34 2.45
C LEU A 93 -9.99 0.96 2.36
N THR A 94 -9.10 0.25 1.67
CA THR A 94 -7.68 0.59 1.59
C THR A 94 -7.25 0.72 0.13
N TYR A 95 -6.57 1.82 -0.21
CA TYR A 95 -6.02 1.98 -1.55
C TYR A 95 -4.66 1.26 -1.67
N LYS A 96 -4.56 0.31 -2.62
CA LYS A 96 -3.32 -0.38 -2.98
C LYS A 96 -2.57 0.50 -3.97
N ASN A 97 -1.47 1.15 -3.53
CA ASN A 97 -0.52 2.01 -4.30
C ASN A 97 -0.42 3.48 -3.87
N GLY A 98 -0.42 3.80 -2.57
CA GLY A 98 -0.10 5.18 -2.15
C GLY A 98 1.37 5.49 -1.92
N ASP A 99 2.27 4.55 -2.22
CA ASP A 99 3.71 4.78 -2.15
C ASP A 99 4.25 5.31 -3.49
N ARG A 100 4.89 6.47 -3.45
CA ARG A 100 5.67 7.05 -4.56
C ARG A 100 7.10 7.44 -4.15
N THR A 101 7.55 6.98 -2.98
CA THR A 101 8.78 7.45 -2.30
C THR A 101 10.05 6.90 -2.92
N TRP A 102 9.98 5.70 -3.52
CA TRP A 102 10.97 5.14 -4.44
C TRP A 102 10.41 3.80 -4.93
N ARG A 103 10.26 3.57 -6.24
CA ARG A 103 9.88 2.25 -6.77
C ARG A 103 10.94 1.80 -7.78
N PHE A 104 11.56 0.65 -7.55
CA PHE A 104 12.36 -0.05 -8.56
C PHE A 104 11.52 -0.61 -9.72
N TRP A 105 10.20 -0.50 -9.59
CA TRP A 105 9.19 -1.00 -10.52
C TRP A 105 8.12 0.08 -10.69
N ARG A 106 8.27 0.92 -11.71
CA ARG A 106 7.14 1.64 -12.30
C ARG A 106 6.50 0.70 -13.32
N GLU A 107 5.35 0.13 -12.96
CA GLU A 107 4.44 -0.52 -13.93
C GLU A 107 3.69 0.51 -14.78
N ASP A 108 3.91 1.80 -14.53
CA ASP A 108 3.44 2.89 -15.35
C ASP A 108 4.28 2.93 -16.64
N ASP A 109 3.72 2.41 -17.74
CA ASP A 109 4.25 2.26 -19.11
C ASP A 109 4.98 3.48 -19.74
N ALA A 110 5.08 4.61 -19.04
CA ALA A 110 5.76 5.81 -19.51
C ALA A 110 7.27 5.84 -19.19
N HIS A 111 7.74 5.12 -18.15
CA HIS A 111 9.15 5.09 -17.77
C HIS A 111 9.52 3.72 -17.16
N ALA A 112 9.82 2.75 -18.01
CA ALA A 112 10.44 1.49 -17.60
C ALA A 112 11.92 1.72 -17.23
N GLU A 113 12.16 2.49 -16.16
CA GLU A 113 13.48 2.62 -15.57
C GLU A 113 13.80 1.32 -14.84
N ASN A 114 14.88 0.65 -15.24
CA ASN A 114 15.35 -0.53 -14.52
C ASN A 114 16.24 -0.12 -13.32
N PHE A 115 16.48 -1.07 -12.41
CA PHE A 115 17.28 -0.84 -11.20
C PHE A 115 18.65 -0.20 -11.48
N GLU A 116 19.30 -0.59 -12.58
CA GLU A 116 20.63 -0.08 -12.95
C GLU A 116 20.56 1.39 -13.36
N GLU A 117 19.59 1.76 -14.20
CA GLU A 117 19.37 3.14 -14.63
C GLU A 117 19.09 4.07 -13.45
N ALA A 118 18.25 3.62 -12.50
CA ALA A 118 17.98 4.36 -11.27
C ALA A 118 19.23 4.57 -10.42
N CYS A 119 20.10 3.54 -10.32
CA CYS A 119 21.37 3.65 -9.61
C CYS A 119 22.34 4.64 -10.28
N VAL A 120 22.44 4.62 -11.61
CA VAL A 120 23.29 5.56 -12.36
C VAL A 120 22.80 6.99 -12.15
N ARG A 121 21.48 7.24 -12.27
CA ARG A 121 20.92 8.58 -12.11
C ARG A 121 21.05 9.13 -10.70
N LEU A 122 20.87 8.28 -9.69
CA LEU A 122 21.11 8.64 -8.29
C LEU A 122 22.52 9.18 -8.06
N PHE A 123 23.50 8.61 -8.77
CA PHE A 123 24.90 9.02 -8.67
C PHE A 123 25.24 10.23 -9.56
N ASP A 124 24.77 10.25 -10.81
CA ASP A 124 25.11 11.27 -11.82
C ASP A 124 24.39 12.61 -11.61
N ASP A 125 23.13 12.60 -11.15
CA ASP A 125 22.33 13.79 -10.85
C ASP A 125 21.48 13.62 -9.58
N PRO A 126 22.11 13.57 -8.38
CA PRO A 126 21.40 13.39 -7.11
C PRO A 126 20.40 14.52 -6.82
N ASP A 127 20.67 15.74 -7.28
CA ASP A 127 19.76 16.87 -7.09
C ASP A 127 18.53 16.77 -8.01
N GLY A 128 18.71 16.30 -9.25
CA GLY A 128 17.60 15.94 -10.13
C GLY A 128 16.74 14.83 -9.54
N PHE A 129 17.39 13.82 -9.01
CA PHE A 129 16.71 12.72 -8.33
C PHE A 129 15.84 13.23 -7.17
N LYS A 130 16.39 14.08 -6.30
CA LYS A 130 15.65 14.69 -5.17
C LYS A 130 14.46 15.53 -5.62
N ARG A 131 14.57 16.29 -6.72
CA ARG A 131 13.45 17.07 -7.28
C ARG A 131 12.31 16.18 -7.75
N GLU A 132 12.61 15.01 -8.30
CA GLU A 132 11.60 14.04 -8.73
C GLU A 132 10.90 13.40 -7.53
N LEU A 133 11.65 13.06 -6.49
CA LEU A 133 11.08 12.56 -5.23
C LEU A 133 10.18 13.60 -4.56
N ASP A 134 10.57 14.87 -4.59
CA ASP A 134 9.71 15.97 -4.11
C ASP A 134 8.39 16.01 -4.89
N ALA A 135 8.46 16.01 -6.23
CA ALA A 135 7.26 16.04 -7.06
C ALA A 135 6.37 14.80 -6.85
N ALA A 136 6.97 13.62 -6.73
CA ALA A 136 6.27 12.37 -6.48
C ALA A 136 5.58 12.35 -5.11
N THR A 137 6.23 12.91 -4.09
CA THR A 137 5.67 13.08 -2.73
C THR A 137 4.45 13.98 -2.75
N GLU A 138 4.53 15.15 -3.39
CA GLU A 138 3.39 16.08 -3.47
C GLU A 138 2.21 15.47 -4.24
N LEU A 139 2.48 14.76 -5.35
CA LEU A 139 1.45 14.05 -6.10
C LEU A 139 0.78 12.95 -5.26
N ALA A 140 1.55 12.17 -4.50
CA ALA A 140 0.99 11.14 -3.62
C ALA A 140 0.01 11.75 -2.59
N ILE A 141 0.40 12.87 -1.98
CA ILE A 141 -0.41 13.56 -0.98
C ILE A 141 -1.69 14.13 -1.62
N GLU A 142 -1.59 14.69 -2.83
CA GLU A 142 -2.77 15.19 -3.56
C GLU A 142 -3.73 14.07 -3.95
N ASP A 143 -3.21 12.94 -4.45
CA ASP A 143 -4.00 11.79 -4.86
C ASP A 143 -4.80 11.21 -3.69
N THR A 144 -4.19 11.10 -2.51
CA THR A 144 -4.87 10.59 -1.32
C THR A 144 -6.08 11.42 -0.93
N LYS A 145 -6.04 12.75 -1.12
CA LYS A 145 -7.21 13.59 -0.87
C LYS A 145 -8.40 13.17 -1.74
N ARG A 146 -8.16 12.91 -3.03
CA ARG A 146 -9.21 12.45 -3.97
C ARG A 146 -9.72 11.06 -3.60
N LEU A 147 -8.82 10.19 -3.13
CA LEU A 147 -9.19 8.83 -2.73
C LEU A 147 -10.01 8.82 -1.43
N ILE A 148 -9.72 9.71 -0.48
CA ILE A 148 -10.52 9.90 0.74
C ILE A 148 -11.94 10.32 0.36
N ASP A 149 -12.09 11.24 -0.60
CA ASP A 149 -13.41 11.63 -1.11
C ASP A 149 -14.15 10.47 -1.79
N ALA A 150 -13.42 9.53 -2.40
CA ALA A 150 -13.98 8.28 -2.96
C ALA A 150 -14.35 7.23 -1.89
N GLY A 151 -13.93 7.44 -0.62
CA GLY A 151 -14.35 6.66 0.53
C GLY A 151 -13.33 5.66 1.09
N ILE A 152 -12.05 5.78 0.72
CA ILE A 152 -11.00 5.03 1.44
C ILE A 152 -10.87 5.56 2.88
N ALA A 153 -10.32 4.72 3.75
CA ALA A 153 -9.92 5.13 5.10
C ALA A 153 -8.44 4.81 5.39
N ALA A 154 -7.77 4.08 4.51
CA ALA A 154 -6.36 3.77 4.64
C ALA A 154 -5.66 3.71 3.28
N VAL A 155 -4.35 3.90 3.34
CA VAL A 155 -3.44 3.79 2.20
C VAL A 155 -2.43 2.70 2.50
N PHE A 156 -2.30 1.76 1.57
CA PHE A 156 -1.26 0.75 1.60
C PHE A 156 -0.08 1.19 0.72
N MET A 157 1.07 1.38 1.36
CA MET A 157 2.31 1.86 0.75
C MET A 157 3.24 0.67 0.50
N GLY A 158 3.17 0.07 -0.69
CA GLY A 158 4.01 -1.07 -1.08
C GLY A 158 5.18 -0.65 -1.95
N ALA A 159 6.31 -0.31 -1.33
CA ALA A 159 7.58 -0.08 -2.01
C ALA A 159 8.70 -0.80 -1.27
N ASP A 160 9.39 -1.69 -1.96
CA ASP A 160 10.46 -2.48 -1.37
C ASP A 160 11.76 -1.70 -1.27
N TYR A 161 12.43 -1.86 -0.13
CA TYR A 161 13.71 -1.21 0.16
C TYR A 161 14.86 -2.20 0.37
N ALA A 162 14.58 -3.50 0.34
CA ALA A 162 15.57 -4.53 0.61
C ALA A 162 15.37 -5.79 -0.25
N THR A 163 16.46 -6.52 -0.41
CA THR A 163 16.46 -7.95 -0.77
C THR A 163 16.52 -8.78 0.52
N THR A 164 16.49 -10.11 0.40
CA THR A 164 16.77 -11.00 1.54
C THR A 164 18.18 -10.84 2.13
N GLN A 165 19.12 -10.23 1.40
CA GLN A 165 20.49 -9.99 1.87
C GLN A 165 20.70 -8.63 2.53
N GLY A 166 19.68 -7.77 2.51
CA GLY A 166 19.74 -6.43 3.09
C GLY A 166 19.21 -5.33 2.17
N PRO A 167 19.27 -4.08 2.63
CA PRO A 167 18.75 -2.91 1.92
C PRO A 167 19.44 -2.66 0.57
N PHE A 168 18.70 -2.08 -0.39
CA PHE A 168 19.27 -1.63 -1.67
C PHE A 168 20.23 -0.45 -1.51
N MET A 169 20.06 0.34 -0.46
CA MET A 169 20.87 1.51 -0.13
C MET A 169 21.52 1.35 1.23
N SER A 170 22.72 1.93 1.42
CA SER A 170 23.29 2.02 2.77
C SER A 170 22.35 2.81 3.69
N PRO A 171 22.43 2.64 5.02
CA PRO A 171 21.61 3.42 5.96
C PRO A 171 21.73 4.94 5.78
N ASP A 172 22.93 5.44 5.44
CA ASP A 172 23.16 6.87 5.17
C ASP A 172 22.42 7.32 3.90
N MET A 173 22.51 6.53 2.82
CA MET A 173 21.80 6.82 1.58
C MET A 173 20.28 6.72 1.75
N PHE A 174 19.80 5.75 2.52
CA PHE A 174 18.37 5.64 2.84
C PHE A 174 17.87 6.89 3.59
N GLY A 175 18.65 7.38 4.55
CA GLY A 175 18.34 8.60 5.30
C GLY A 175 18.38 9.87 4.44
N GLU A 176 19.13 9.87 3.34
CA GLU A 176 19.20 11.00 2.41
C GLU A 176 18.10 10.95 1.34
N PHE A 177 17.86 9.79 0.73
CA PHE A 177 17.07 9.66 -0.49
C PHE A 177 15.69 9.02 -0.30
N VAL A 178 15.40 8.42 0.87
CA VAL A 178 14.11 7.74 1.09
C VAL A 178 13.40 8.26 2.33
N ALA A 179 14.03 8.19 3.51
CA ALA A 179 13.38 8.47 4.78
C ALA A 179 12.69 9.86 4.84
N PRO A 180 13.27 10.97 4.35
CA PRO A 180 12.62 12.28 4.40
C PRO A 180 11.33 12.34 3.56
N TYR A 181 11.33 11.68 2.41
CA TYR A 181 10.19 11.64 1.49
C TYR A 181 9.11 10.67 1.99
N LEU A 182 9.52 9.54 2.55
CA LEU A 182 8.64 8.59 3.21
C LEU A 182 7.90 9.24 4.39
N GLN A 183 8.63 9.93 5.27
CA GLN A 183 8.03 10.64 6.40
C GLN A 183 7.05 11.72 5.95
N ARG A 184 7.41 12.53 4.95
CA ARG A 184 6.50 13.56 4.40
C ARG A 184 5.25 12.95 3.76
N THR A 185 5.41 11.87 3.01
CA THR A 185 4.29 11.16 2.36
C THR A 185 3.33 10.60 3.41
N ILE A 186 3.85 9.89 4.42
CA ILE A 186 3.06 9.35 5.54
C ILE A 186 2.31 10.48 6.25
N ALA A 187 3.01 11.55 6.64
CA ALA A 187 2.41 12.67 7.33
C ALA A 187 1.31 13.35 6.50
N GLY A 188 1.52 13.49 5.18
CA GLY A 188 0.52 14.06 4.27
C GLY A 188 -0.72 13.18 4.11
N HIS A 189 -0.54 11.86 4.00
CA HIS A 189 -1.65 10.90 3.97
C HIS A 189 -2.47 10.94 5.27
N GLN A 190 -1.79 10.96 6.42
CA GLN A 190 -2.44 11.08 7.74
C GLN A 190 -3.16 12.42 7.92
N ALA A 191 -2.57 13.52 7.43
CA ALA A 191 -3.20 14.84 7.45
C ALA A 191 -4.49 14.90 6.60
N ASN A 192 -4.56 14.09 5.53
CA ASN A 192 -5.78 13.90 4.74
C ASN A 192 -6.81 12.95 5.39
N GLY A 193 -6.48 12.33 6.53
CA GLY A 193 -7.37 11.46 7.29
C GLY A 193 -7.25 9.96 6.98
N ALA A 194 -6.22 9.53 6.25
CA ALA A 194 -5.95 8.11 6.01
C ALA A 194 -5.10 7.52 7.15
N TYR A 195 -5.36 6.26 7.51
CA TYR A 195 -4.32 5.43 8.14
C TYR A 195 -3.30 5.01 7.08
N VAL A 196 -2.04 4.87 7.48
CA VAL A 196 -0.95 4.53 6.56
C VAL A 196 -0.32 3.20 6.97
N ILE A 197 -0.36 2.24 6.05
CA ILE A 197 0.24 0.92 6.24
C ILE A 197 1.45 0.83 5.31
N LYS A 198 2.66 0.83 5.88
CA LYS A 198 3.89 0.66 5.11
C LYS A 198 4.20 -0.81 4.92
N HIS A 199 4.55 -1.19 3.70
CA HIS A 199 5.00 -2.52 3.34
C HIS A 199 6.30 -2.47 2.56
N THR A 200 7.22 -3.34 2.96
CA THR A 200 8.47 -3.63 2.25
C THR A 200 8.90 -5.03 2.63
N ASP A 201 9.23 -5.83 1.64
CA ASP A 201 9.84 -7.15 1.84
C ASP A 201 11.36 -7.02 2.09
N GLY A 202 12.00 -8.14 2.40
CA GLY A 202 13.45 -8.23 2.54
C GLY A 202 14.00 -7.93 3.94
N GLY A 203 15.33 -7.99 4.04
CA GLY A 203 16.09 -7.84 5.27
C GLY A 203 16.28 -6.36 5.64
N ILE A 204 15.28 -5.78 6.30
CA ILE A 204 15.25 -4.34 6.60
C ILE A 204 15.91 -3.94 7.93
N MET A 205 16.40 -4.88 8.75
CA MET A 205 17.01 -4.56 10.07
C MET A 205 17.96 -3.35 10.06
N PRO A 206 18.86 -3.15 9.07
CA PRO A 206 19.77 -2.00 9.08
C PRO A 206 19.10 -0.63 8.89
N ILE A 207 17.86 -0.59 8.40
CA ILE A 207 17.08 0.64 8.12
C ILE A 207 15.74 0.69 8.86
N LEU A 208 15.43 -0.33 9.68
CA LEU A 208 14.15 -0.47 10.37
C LEU A 208 13.83 0.75 11.24
N ASP A 209 14.78 1.22 12.05
CA ASP A 209 14.61 2.40 12.90
C ASP A 209 14.23 3.65 12.10
N GLN A 210 14.80 3.81 10.90
CA GLN A 210 14.49 4.94 10.02
C GLN A 210 13.07 4.83 9.46
N ILE A 211 12.62 3.62 9.09
CA ILE A 211 11.26 3.36 8.61
C ILE A 211 10.25 3.63 9.74
N VAL A 212 10.50 3.10 10.95
CA VAL A 212 9.63 3.29 12.12
C VAL A 212 9.55 4.77 12.49
N ALA A 213 10.66 5.50 12.46
CA ALA A 213 10.70 6.93 12.73
C ALA A 213 9.88 7.78 11.73
N CYS A 214 9.56 7.24 10.54
CA CYS A 214 8.68 7.91 9.59
C CYS A 214 7.20 7.94 10.02
N GLY A 215 6.79 7.09 10.96
CA GLY A 215 5.52 7.22 11.67
C GLY A 215 4.28 6.62 10.99
N ALA A 216 4.44 5.58 10.17
CA ALA A 216 3.29 4.83 9.65
C ALA A 216 2.49 4.16 10.78
N ASP A 217 1.19 3.99 10.60
CA ASP A 217 0.29 3.36 11.58
C ASP A 217 0.52 1.83 11.70
N ALA A 218 1.07 1.22 10.65
CA ALA A 218 1.54 -0.17 10.67
C ALA A 218 2.71 -0.38 9.71
N LEU A 219 3.57 -1.34 10.06
CA LEU A 219 4.58 -1.92 9.19
C LEU A 219 4.22 -3.37 8.91
N VAL A 220 4.21 -3.76 7.63
CA VAL A 220 3.81 -5.09 7.14
C VAL A 220 4.95 -5.73 6.37
N SER A 221 5.04 -7.06 6.54
CA SER A 221 5.92 -8.05 5.91
C SER A 221 6.80 -8.76 6.94
N ILE A 222 7.55 -8.01 7.77
CA ILE A 222 8.58 -8.52 8.70
C ILE A 222 9.10 -9.89 8.23
N ASP A 223 9.77 -9.85 7.07
CA ASP A 223 9.89 -11.00 6.17
C ASP A 223 10.70 -12.15 6.77
N PRO A 224 10.08 -13.29 7.12
CA PRO A 224 10.78 -14.42 7.69
C PRO A 224 11.72 -15.10 6.69
N THR A 225 11.49 -14.94 5.38
CA THR A 225 12.37 -15.50 4.33
C THR A 225 13.68 -14.73 4.22
N ALA A 226 13.70 -13.48 4.66
CA ALA A 226 14.89 -12.66 4.84
C ALA A 226 15.55 -12.84 6.22
N GLY A 227 15.02 -13.72 7.08
CA GLY A 227 15.53 -13.96 8.42
C GLY A 227 15.09 -12.94 9.46
N MET A 228 14.03 -12.15 9.20
CA MET A 228 13.42 -11.28 10.19
C MET A 228 12.56 -12.10 11.17
N ASP A 229 12.52 -11.69 12.44
CA ASP A 229 11.58 -12.21 13.44
C ASP A 229 10.77 -11.06 14.04
N ILE A 230 9.45 -11.17 14.00
CA ILE A 230 8.55 -10.17 14.59
C ILE A 230 8.72 -10.04 16.10
N ALA A 231 9.25 -11.06 16.79
CA ALA A 231 9.56 -10.97 18.21
C ALA A 231 10.80 -10.12 18.51
N GLU A 232 11.65 -9.86 17.51
CA GLU A 232 12.87 -9.04 17.63
C GLU A 232 12.66 -7.58 17.20
N VAL A 233 11.48 -7.24 16.65
CA VAL A 233 11.09 -5.92 16.11
C VAL A 233 10.25 -5.12 17.10
#